data_AF-A0A914E1V9-F1
#
_entry.id   AF-A0A914E1V9-F1
#
_cell.length_a   1.000
_cell.length_b   1.000
_cell.length_c   1.000
_cell.angle_alpha   90.00
_cell.angle_beta   90.00
_cell.angle_gamma   90.00
#
_symmetry.space_group_name_H-M   'P 1'
#
loop_
_entity.id
_entity.type
_entity.pdbx_description
1 polymer ?
#
loop_
_entity_poly.entity_id
_entity_poly.type
_entity_poly.pdbx_seq_one_letter_code
_entity_poly.pdbx_strand_id
1 'polypeptide(L)'
;MGRYDEKKKFLPLAKNFSQEECKWLTIGIGGDTLVEKQFKQKYPKCQLYGVEPSPSQFIDFDKYGTVIPYGVGIEASTIPLIIRDDTNSYVTKNVSVIPLEKLLDRFLHTRTVHYMTIDIEGFEYSILNELLPGKAFAKQNVTFCQIDAELHSDIINDKNVVVNLQQFLKKFTDYPSPYLPIFTTPFLAHEKVTFINVESEECEKAFNFKKFL
;
A
#
# COMPACT_ATOMS: atom_id res chain seq x y z
N MET A 1 11.77 0.49 -10.18
CA MET A 1 12.44 -0.82 -10.22
C MET A 1 12.85 -1.11 -8.78
N GLY A 2 12.34 -2.16 -8.17
CA GLY A 2 12.69 -2.64 -6.83
C GLY A 2 13.43 -3.97 -6.93
N ARG A 3 13.57 -4.69 -5.81
CA ARG A 3 14.32 -5.94 -5.72
C ARG A 3 13.77 -6.94 -6.74
N TYR A 4 14.64 -7.69 -7.42
CA TYR A 4 14.24 -8.65 -8.46
C TYR A 4 13.43 -8.04 -9.63
N ASP A 5 13.72 -6.79 -10.00
CA ASP A 5 12.99 -6.04 -11.03
C ASP A 5 11.50 -5.76 -10.70
N GLU A 6 11.13 -5.76 -9.42
CA GLU A 6 9.79 -5.39 -8.97
C GLU A 6 9.40 -4.02 -9.55
N LYS A 7 8.23 -3.95 -10.20
CA LYS A 7 7.73 -2.71 -10.81
C LYS A 7 6.46 -2.28 -10.10
N LYS A 8 6.58 -1.29 -9.22
CA LYS A 8 5.42 -0.53 -8.73
C LYS A 8 4.92 0.38 -9.85
N LYS A 9 3.61 0.41 -10.08
CA LYS A 9 2.99 1.28 -11.08
C LYS A 9 2.64 2.63 -10.44
N PHE A 10 2.83 3.73 -11.16
CA PHE A 10 2.41 5.06 -10.72
C PHE A 10 1.80 5.83 -11.89
N LEU A 11 0.54 6.23 -11.73
CA LEU A 11 -0.08 7.25 -12.54
C LEU A 11 0.75 8.53 -12.47
N PRO A 12 1.01 9.20 -13.60
CA PRO A 12 1.69 10.48 -13.55
C PRO A 12 0.79 11.54 -12.91
N LEU A 13 1.37 12.39 -12.05
CA LEU A 13 0.66 13.55 -11.51
C LEU A 13 0.23 14.49 -12.65
N ALA A 14 -0.94 15.11 -12.50
CA ALA A 14 -1.41 16.14 -13.41
C ALA A 14 -0.48 17.36 -13.38
N LYS A 15 -0.35 18.07 -14.50
CA LYS A 15 0.59 19.19 -14.64
C LYS A 15 0.28 20.34 -13.66
N ASN A 16 -0.99 20.52 -13.33
CA ASN A 16 -1.52 21.55 -12.44
C ASN A 16 -1.70 21.08 -11.00
N PHE A 17 -1.39 19.81 -10.68
CA PHE A 17 -1.47 19.31 -9.32
C PHE A 17 -0.20 19.67 -8.54
N SER A 18 -0.37 20.20 -7.33
CA SER A 18 0.77 20.56 -6.49
C SER A 18 1.44 19.31 -5.95
N GLN A 19 2.74 19.14 -6.23
CA GLN A 19 3.50 18.04 -5.64
C GLN A 19 3.58 18.11 -4.11
N GLU A 20 3.38 19.28 -3.49
CA GLU A 20 3.39 19.43 -2.03
C GLU A 20 2.15 18.80 -1.39
N GLU A 21 1.05 18.67 -2.15
CA GLU A 21 -0.18 17.98 -1.73
C GLU A 21 -0.08 16.46 -1.92
N CYS A 22 0.82 16.02 -2.81
CA CYS A 22 1.07 14.60 -3.08
C CYS A 22 1.56 13.88 -1.82
N LYS A 23 0.96 12.72 -1.56
CA LYS A 23 1.33 11.83 -0.46
C LYS A 23 1.41 10.40 -0.96
N TRP A 24 2.48 9.72 -0.61
CA TRP A 24 2.65 8.29 -0.83
C TRP A 24 2.85 7.58 0.50
N LEU A 25 1.98 6.63 0.78
CA LEU A 25 2.12 5.66 1.87
C LEU A 25 2.60 4.32 1.31
N THR A 26 3.81 3.88 1.65
CA THR A 26 4.26 2.51 1.39
C THR A 26 4.13 1.68 2.65
N ILE A 27 3.40 0.56 2.58
CA ILE A 27 3.23 -0.38 3.69
C ILE A 27 4.04 -1.63 3.38
N GLY A 28 5.02 -1.90 4.25
CA GLY A 28 6.12 -2.82 3.98
C GLY A 28 7.20 -2.13 3.14
N ILE A 29 8.24 -1.62 3.81
CA ILE A 29 9.39 -1.06 3.10
C ILE A 29 10.28 -2.20 2.60
N GLY A 30 10.43 -3.27 3.40
CA GLY A 30 11.04 -4.51 2.92
C GLY A 30 12.51 -4.38 2.51
N GLY A 31 13.23 -3.37 3.00
CA GLY A 31 14.69 -3.19 2.84
C GLY A 31 15.19 -2.74 1.47
N ASP A 32 14.35 -2.75 0.43
CA ASP A 32 14.71 -2.19 -0.88
C ASP A 32 13.92 -0.91 -1.12
N THR A 33 14.65 0.21 -1.22
CA THR A 33 14.08 1.55 -1.37
C THR A 33 14.33 2.16 -2.76
N LEU A 34 14.70 1.34 -3.75
CA LEU A 34 15.07 1.84 -5.08
C LEU A 34 13.89 2.53 -5.77
N VAL A 35 12.66 2.02 -5.61
CA VAL A 35 11.46 2.64 -6.19
C VAL A 35 11.16 3.97 -5.50
N GLU A 36 11.27 4.01 -4.18
CA GLU A 36 11.06 5.15 -3.31
C GLU A 36 12.03 6.28 -3.67
N LYS A 37 13.31 5.92 -3.85
CA LYS A 37 14.36 6.79 -4.36
C LYS A 37 14.01 7.36 -5.74
N GLN A 38 13.66 6.50 -6.71
CA GLN A 38 13.33 6.92 -8.09
C GLN A 38 12.11 7.84 -8.13
N PHE A 39 11.08 7.51 -7.35
CA PHE A 39 9.89 8.34 -7.21
C PHE A 39 10.23 9.69 -6.61
N LYS A 40 11.04 9.73 -5.54
CA LYS A 40 11.44 10.99 -4.89
C LYS A 40 12.31 11.86 -5.79
N GLN A 41 13.13 11.27 -6.66
CA GLN A 41 13.85 12.01 -7.70
C GLN A 41 12.89 12.64 -8.73
N LYS A 42 11.81 11.95 -9.09
CA LYS A 42 10.81 12.44 -10.06
C LYS A 42 9.84 13.46 -9.45
N TYR A 43 9.42 13.23 -8.21
CA TYR A 43 8.45 14.03 -7.47
C TYR A 43 9.04 14.50 -6.12
N PRO A 44 10.05 15.40 -6.16
CA PRO A 44 10.84 15.76 -4.97
C PRO A 44 10.02 16.38 -3.84
N LYS A 45 8.86 16.98 -4.13
CA LYS A 45 8.02 17.60 -3.11
C LYS A 45 6.92 16.70 -2.56
N CYS A 46 6.66 15.55 -3.18
CA CYS A 46 5.68 14.58 -2.67
C CYS A 46 6.15 14.02 -1.32
N GLN A 47 5.25 13.96 -0.35
CA GLN A 47 5.54 13.44 0.98
C GLN A 47 5.50 11.92 0.97
N LEU A 48 6.57 11.26 1.40
CA LEU A 48 6.65 9.80 1.52
C LEU A 48 6.55 9.38 2.98
N TYR A 49 5.72 8.38 3.24
CA TYR A 49 5.54 7.76 4.54
C TYR A 49 5.71 6.26 4.36
N GLY A 50 6.55 5.64 5.18
CA GLY A 50 6.89 4.23 5.04
C GLY A 50 6.62 3.48 6.34
N VAL A 51 5.83 2.42 6.26
CA VAL A 51 5.46 1.58 7.39
C VAL A 51 6.31 0.32 7.37
N GLU A 52 7.08 0.11 8.43
CA GLU A 52 7.95 -1.06 8.56
C GLU A 52 8.29 -1.30 10.03
N PRO A 53 7.88 -2.43 10.63
CA PRO A 53 8.20 -2.72 12.02
C PRO A 53 9.67 -3.10 12.26
N SER A 54 10.42 -3.50 11.23
CA SER A 54 11.81 -3.98 11.37
C SER A 54 12.85 -2.87 11.09
N PRO A 55 13.65 -2.44 12.09
CA PRO A 55 14.62 -1.36 11.89
C PRO A 55 15.66 -1.59 10.80
N SER A 56 16.11 -2.84 10.61
CA SER A 56 17.05 -3.18 9.56
C SER A 56 16.46 -3.01 8.15
N GLN A 57 15.13 -3.00 8.03
CA GLN A 57 14.41 -2.95 6.76
C GLN A 57 14.04 -1.54 6.31
N PHE A 58 14.21 -0.52 7.16
CA PHE A 58 13.92 0.87 6.81
C PHE A 58 15.13 1.81 6.85
N ILE A 59 16.34 1.28 7.08
CA ILE A 59 17.55 2.09 7.30
C ILE A 59 17.87 3.07 6.17
N ASP A 60 17.48 2.75 4.94
CA ASP A 60 17.69 3.62 3.78
C ASP A 60 16.47 4.48 3.43
N PHE A 61 15.32 4.23 4.04
CA PHE A 61 14.08 4.92 3.71
C PHE A 61 14.00 6.32 4.31
N ASP A 62 14.62 6.54 5.47
CA ASP A 62 14.63 7.83 6.18
C ASP A 62 15.22 8.99 5.34
N LYS A 63 16.05 8.65 4.35
CA LYS A 63 16.60 9.57 3.34
C LYS A 63 15.54 10.16 2.40
N TYR A 64 14.39 9.50 2.26
CA TYR A 64 13.37 9.84 1.27
C TYR A 64 12.02 10.22 1.90
N GLY A 65 11.73 9.72 3.10
CA GLY A 65 10.45 9.92 3.75
C GLY A 65 10.44 9.63 5.25
N THR A 66 9.26 9.73 5.85
CA THR A 66 9.05 9.52 7.29
C THR A 66 8.80 8.03 7.56
N VAL A 67 9.60 7.43 8.43
CA VAL A 67 9.42 6.05 8.89
C VAL A 67 8.34 5.99 9.98
N ILE A 68 7.46 4.99 9.87
CA ILE A 68 6.42 4.65 10.84
C ILE A 68 6.70 3.20 11.32
N PRO A 69 7.31 3.03 12.51
CA PRO A 69 7.85 1.73 12.95
C PRO A 69 6.77 0.84 13.58
N TYR A 70 5.74 0.50 12.82
CA TYR A 70 4.62 -0.33 13.23
C TYR A 70 4.29 -1.36 12.13
N GLY A 71 3.62 -2.45 12.49
CA GLY A 71 2.81 -3.21 11.54
C GLY A 71 1.46 -2.51 11.32
N VAL A 72 0.77 -2.82 10.22
CA VAL A 72 -0.59 -2.30 9.97
C VAL A 72 -1.60 -3.44 9.96
N GLY A 73 -2.78 -3.16 10.51
CA GLY A 73 -3.88 -4.10 10.55
C GLY A 73 -5.22 -3.39 10.69
N ILE A 74 -6.25 -4.17 11.03
CA ILE A 74 -7.62 -3.66 11.26
C ILE A 74 -7.77 -3.15 12.70
N GLU A 75 -7.12 -3.81 13.66
CA GLU A 75 -7.23 -3.49 15.08
C GLU A 75 -5.84 -3.29 15.72
N ALA A 76 -5.81 -2.46 16.76
CA ALA A 76 -4.59 -2.23 17.53
C ALA A 76 -4.25 -3.47 18.35
N SER A 77 -3.07 -4.03 18.15
CA SER A 77 -2.66 -5.26 18.84
C SER A 77 -1.15 -5.39 18.91
N THR A 78 -0.68 -6.35 19.69
CA THR A 78 0.71 -6.84 19.60
C THR A 78 0.62 -8.32 19.32
N ILE A 79 1.00 -8.71 18.10
CA ILE A 79 0.82 -10.08 17.60
C ILE A 79 2.13 -10.62 17.00
N PRO A 80 2.35 -11.94 17.06
CA PRO A 80 3.48 -12.56 16.36
C PRO A 80 3.26 -12.48 14.85
N LEU A 81 4.16 -11.77 14.15
CA LEU A 81 4.20 -11.68 12.70
C LEU A 81 5.52 -12.26 12.18
N ILE A 82 5.48 -12.81 10.97
CA ILE A 82 6.67 -13.20 10.22
C ILE A 82 7.25 -11.92 9.62
N ILE A 83 8.46 -11.56 10.04
CA ILE A 83 9.16 -10.37 9.53
C ILE A 83 10.59 -10.71 9.18
N ARG A 84 11.19 -9.92 8.29
CA ARG A 84 12.60 -10.06 7.93
C ARG A 84 13.49 -9.35 8.94
N ASP A 85 14.44 -10.07 9.53
CA ASP A 85 15.38 -9.50 10.50
C ASP A 85 16.64 -8.89 9.84
N ASP A 86 17.61 -8.53 10.67
CA ASP A 86 18.92 -7.99 10.29
C ASP A 86 19.80 -9.01 9.57
N THR A 87 19.53 -10.30 9.67
CA THR A 87 20.22 -11.36 8.93
C THR A 87 19.59 -11.66 7.56
N ASN A 88 18.57 -10.89 7.16
CA ASN A 88 17.69 -11.17 6.03
C ASN A 88 16.92 -12.50 6.14
N SER A 89 16.79 -13.05 7.35
CA SER A 89 16.01 -14.25 7.60
C SER A 89 14.59 -13.88 8.02
N TYR A 90 13.62 -14.71 7.64
CA TYR A 90 12.24 -14.59 8.13
C TYR A 90 12.15 -15.19 9.53
N VAL A 91 11.74 -14.37 10.50
CA VAL A 91 11.60 -14.76 11.90
C VAL A 91 10.25 -14.30 12.44
N THR A 92 9.68 -15.07 13.36
CA THR A 92 8.48 -14.64 14.08
C THR A 92 8.86 -13.67 15.20
N LYS A 93 8.34 -12.45 15.16
CA LYS A 93 8.54 -11.44 16.22
C LYS A 93 7.20 -10.81 16.61
N ASN A 94 7.07 -10.42 17.87
CA ASN A 94 5.91 -9.65 18.32
C ASN A 94 6.01 -8.23 17.77
N VAL A 95 5.05 -7.87 16.93
CA VAL A 95 4.96 -6.57 16.26
C VAL A 95 3.80 -5.79 16.85
N SER A 96 4.04 -4.52 17.17
CA SER A 96 2.97 -3.57 17.47
C SER A 96 2.25 -3.21 16.18
N VAL A 97 0.97 -3.56 16.10
CA VAL A 97 0.10 -3.30 14.94
C VAL A 97 -0.77 -2.08 15.24
N ILE A 98 -0.79 -1.13 14.31
CA ILE A 98 -1.67 0.05 14.36
C ILE A 98 -2.77 -0.08 13.28
N PRO A 99 -4.02 0.28 13.61
CA PRO A 99 -5.07 0.42 12.61
C PRO A 99 -4.71 1.47 11.58
N LEU A 100 -4.94 1.19 10.29
CA LEU A 100 -4.54 2.09 9.20
C LEU A 100 -5.17 3.49 9.36
N GLU A 101 -6.43 3.59 9.80
CA GLU A 101 -7.09 4.86 10.05
C GLU A 101 -6.40 5.69 11.14
N LYS A 102 -5.90 5.04 12.19
CA LYS A 102 -5.19 5.71 13.28
C LYS A 102 -3.79 6.12 12.86
N LEU A 103 -3.16 5.34 11.98
CA LEU A 103 -1.90 5.70 11.35
C LEU A 103 -2.07 6.97 10.51
N LEU A 104 -3.10 7.03 9.66
CA LEU A 104 -3.39 8.21 8.83
C LEU A 104 -3.59 9.47 9.68
N ASP A 105 -4.41 9.39 10.74
CA ASP A 105 -4.62 10.51 11.67
C ASP A 105 -3.34 10.98 12.36
N ARG A 106 -2.56 10.02 12.87
CA ARG A 106 -1.42 10.30 13.74
C ARG A 106 -0.21 10.80 12.98
N PHE A 107 0.05 10.29 11.78
CA PHE A 107 1.30 10.51 11.07
C PHE A 107 1.13 11.35 9.79
N LEU A 108 0.05 11.11 9.03
CA LEU A 108 -0.16 11.81 7.76
C LEU A 108 -1.05 13.05 7.93
N HIS A 109 -1.83 13.12 9.01
CA HIS A 109 -2.78 14.18 9.31
C HIS A 109 -3.76 14.46 8.16
N THR A 110 -4.12 13.41 7.42
CA THR A 110 -5.06 13.45 6.29
C THR A 110 -5.72 12.10 6.11
N ARG A 111 -6.91 12.10 5.49
CA ARG A 111 -7.58 10.87 5.05
C ARG A 111 -7.50 10.63 3.54
N THR A 112 -6.90 11.56 2.79
CA THR A 112 -6.58 11.38 1.36
C THR A 112 -5.11 11.10 1.16
N VAL A 113 -4.81 9.99 0.48
CA VAL A 113 -3.46 9.55 0.11
C VAL A 113 -3.45 9.26 -1.39
N HIS A 114 -2.47 9.82 -2.10
CA HIS A 114 -2.46 9.76 -3.56
C HIS A 114 -1.97 8.40 -4.04
N TYR A 115 -0.86 7.94 -3.49
CA TYR A 115 -0.31 6.63 -3.80
C TYR A 115 -0.26 5.78 -2.52
N MET A 116 -0.73 4.56 -2.62
CA MET A 116 -0.51 3.53 -1.63
C MET A 116 0.18 2.35 -2.28
N THR A 117 1.23 1.84 -1.67
CA THR A 117 1.83 0.54 -2.05
C THR A 117 1.76 -0.38 -0.86
N ILE A 118 1.45 -1.67 -1.08
CA ILE A 118 1.32 -2.63 0.00
C ILE A 118 1.98 -3.97 -0.38
N ASP A 119 2.88 -4.40 0.50
CA ASP A 119 3.62 -5.66 0.45
C ASP A 119 3.94 -6.04 1.91
N ILE A 120 3.09 -6.87 2.54
CA ILE A 120 3.18 -7.18 3.97
C ILE A 120 2.98 -8.65 4.28
N GLU A 121 3.36 -9.51 3.34
CA GLU A 121 3.48 -10.95 3.55
C GLU A 121 2.17 -11.57 4.10
N GLY A 122 1.03 -11.28 3.46
CA GLY A 122 -0.23 -12.03 3.63
C GLY A 122 -1.43 -11.29 4.21
N PHE A 123 -1.27 -10.08 4.73
CA PHE A 123 -2.38 -9.26 5.26
C PHE A 123 -3.00 -8.30 4.25
N GLU A 124 -2.57 -8.31 2.99
CA GLU A 124 -3.01 -7.38 1.96
C GLU A 124 -4.50 -7.50 1.69
N TYR A 125 -5.01 -8.73 1.59
CA TYR A 125 -6.43 -8.99 1.38
C TYR A 125 -7.30 -8.41 2.50
N SER A 126 -6.85 -8.50 3.75
CA SER A 126 -7.59 -7.98 4.91
C SER A 126 -7.70 -6.45 4.84
N ILE A 127 -6.60 -5.77 4.51
CA ILE A 127 -6.57 -4.30 4.39
C ILE A 127 -7.42 -3.84 3.20
N LEU A 128 -7.23 -4.46 2.02
CA LEU A 128 -7.96 -4.09 0.82
C LEU A 128 -9.47 -4.35 0.93
N ASN A 129 -9.87 -5.40 1.66
CA ASN A 129 -11.30 -5.69 1.90
C ASN A 129 -12.00 -4.58 2.69
N GLU A 130 -11.27 -3.81 3.52
CA GLU A 130 -11.85 -2.70 4.27
C GLU A 130 -12.16 -1.46 3.41
N LEU A 131 -11.72 -1.43 2.15
CA LEU A 131 -12.06 -0.40 1.16
C LEU A 131 -13.44 -0.61 0.52
N LEU A 132 -14.01 -1.81 0.64
CA LEU A 132 -15.30 -2.12 0.04
C LEU A 132 -16.44 -1.34 0.71
N PRO A 133 -17.54 -1.04 -0.02
CA PRO A 133 -18.67 -0.31 0.53
C PRO A 133 -19.20 -0.89 1.85
N GLY A 134 -19.43 -0.02 2.83
CA GLY A 134 -19.95 -0.40 4.16
C GLY A 134 -18.90 -0.98 5.13
N LYS A 135 -17.64 -1.08 4.72
CA LYS A 135 -16.50 -1.46 5.58
C LYS A 135 -15.83 -0.26 6.25
N ALA A 136 -14.85 -0.51 7.12
CA ALA A 136 -14.33 0.51 8.02
C ALA A 136 -13.76 1.72 7.28
N PHE A 137 -12.95 1.51 6.24
CA PHE A 137 -12.33 2.63 5.52
C PHE A 137 -13.33 3.39 4.67
N ALA A 138 -14.23 2.67 3.98
CA ALA A 138 -15.34 3.29 3.24
C ALA A 138 -16.23 4.16 4.14
N LYS A 139 -16.47 3.75 5.39
CA LYS A 139 -17.28 4.52 6.37
C LYS A 139 -16.55 5.74 6.94
N GLN A 140 -15.23 5.74 6.92
CA GLN A 140 -14.41 6.78 7.55
C GLN A 140 -13.87 7.83 6.56
N ASN A 141 -14.41 7.86 5.34
CA ASN A 141 -13.98 8.78 4.27
C ASN A 141 -12.47 8.70 3.97
N VAL A 142 -11.87 7.52 4.14
CA VAL A 142 -10.49 7.29 3.73
C VAL A 142 -10.44 7.10 2.22
N THR A 143 -9.63 7.90 1.54
CA THR A 143 -9.47 7.89 0.09
C THR A 143 -8.03 7.59 -0.26
N PHE A 144 -7.81 6.49 -0.96
CA PHE A 144 -6.57 6.22 -1.68
C PHE A 144 -6.83 6.48 -3.16
N CYS A 145 -6.01 7.27 -3.86
CA CYS A 145 -6.25 7.52 -5.28
C CYS A 145 -5.76 6.39 -6.17
N GLN A 146 -4.60 5.84 -5.84
CA GLN A 146 -4.06 4.65 -6.49
C GLN A 146 -3.46 3.72 -5.45
N ILE A 147 -3.75 2.42 -5.56
CA ILE A 147 -3.18 1.37 -4.71
C ILE A 147 -2.45 0.39 -5.61
N ASP A 148 -1.19 0.09 -5.32
CA ASP A 148 -0.41 -0.97 -5.96
C ASP A 148 -0.10 -2.04 -4.91
N ALA A 149 -0.69 -3.22 -5.06
CA ALA A 149 -0.64 -4.28 -4.06
C ALA A 149 0.07 -5.52 -4.59
N GLU A 150 0.98 -6.08 -3.80
CA GLU A 150 1.54 -7.41 -3.99
C GLU A 150 0.78 -8.41 -3.13
N LEU A 151 -0.02 -9.26 -3.77
CA LEU A 151 -0.93 -10.17 -3.09
C LEU A 151 -0.23 -11.51 -2.87
N HIS A 152 0.11 -11.78 -1.61
CA HIS A 152 0.69 -13.04 -1.17
C HIS A 152 -0.42 -14.08 -0.98
N SER A 153 -0.32 -15.22 -1.67
CA SER A 153 -1.32 -16.30 -1.60
C SER A 153 -1.21 -17.15 -0.32
N ASP A 154 -0.05 -17.16 0.33
CA ASP A 154 0.38 -18.29 1.17
C ASP A 154 0.57 -17.98 2.66
N ILE A 155 0.29 -16.74 3.10
CA ILE A 155 0.56 -16.31 4.49
C ILE A 155 -0.69 -15.69 5.12
N ILE A 156 -1.84 -16.34 4.96
CA ILE A 156 -2.91 -16.18 5.94
C ILE A 156 -2.68 -17.28 6.97
N ASN A 157 -2.62 -16.93 8.26
CA ASN A 157 -2.42 -17.86 9.39
C ASN A 157 -3.44 -19.02 9.48
N ASP A 158 -4.40 -19.08 8.56
CA ASP A 158 -5.27 -20.21 8.34
C ASP A 158 -4.89 -20.90 7.01
N LYS A 159 -4.16 -22.02 7.11
CA LYS A 159 -3.74 -22.87 5.97
C LYS A 159 -4.91 -23.37 5.10
N ASN A 160 -6.15 -23.09 5.48
CA ASN A 160 -7.36 -23.49 4.77
C ASN A 160 -8.02 -22.35 3.96
N VAL A 161 -7.52 -21.12 4.03
CA VAL A 161 -8.08 -19.98 3.31
C VAL A 161 -7.20 -19.63 2.12
N VAL A 162 -7.39 -20.36 1.01
CA VAL A 162 -6.87 -19.93 -0.29
C VAL A 162 -7.75 -18.80 -0.79
N VAL A 163 -7.25 -17.57 -0.76
CA VAL A 163 -7.98 -16.44 -1.36
C VAL A 163 -7.87 -16.55 -2.87
N ASN A 164 -8.97 -16.93 -3.50
CA ASN A 164 -9.06 -16.93 -4.95
C ASN A 164 -9.05 -15.47 -5.46
N LEU A 165 -7.98 -15.07 -6.15
CA LEU A 165 -7.82 -13.71 -6.67
C LEU A 165 -9.03 -13.26 -7.50
N GLN A 166 -9.55 -14.12 -8.39
CA GLN A 166 -10.70 -13.78 -9.21
C GLN A 166 -11.94 -13.48 -8.35
N GLN A 167 -12.22 -14.28 -7.34
CA GLN A 167 -13.33 -14.04 -6.41
C GLN A 167 -13.13 -12.76 -5.60
N PHE A 168 -11.88 -12.45 -5.22
CA PHE A 168 -11.55 -11.23 -4.52
C PHE A 168 -11.77 -9.99 -5.40
N LEU A 169 -11.23 -9.99 -6.62
CA LEU A 169 -11.41 -8.90 -7.59
C LEU A 169 -12.87 -8.69 -7.94
N LYS A 170 -13.65 -9.78 -8.03
CA LYS A 170 -15.09 -9.72 -8.29
C LYS A 170 -15.84 -8.90 -7.23
N LYS A 171 -15.35 -8.81 -5.99
CA LYS A 171 -15.95 -7.93 -4.96
C LYS A 171 -15.85 -6.45 -5.33
N PHE A 172 -14.82 -6.04 -6.06
CA PHE A 172 -14.65 -4.65 -6.49
C PHE A 172 -15.48 -4.32 -7.73
N THR A 173 -16.01 -5.32 -8.43
CA THR A 173 -16.89 -5.13 -9.60
C THR A 173 -18.36 -5.39 -9.29
N ASP A 174 -18.67 -6.33 -8.39
CA ASP A 174 -20.05 -6.70 -8.02
C ASP A 174 -20.65 -5.75 -6.98
N TYR A 175 -19.81 -5.13 -6.14
CA TYR A 175 -20.24 -4.06 -5.24
C TYR A 175 -19.89 -2.72 -5.89
N PRO A 176 -20.68 -1.64 -5.66
CA PRO A 176 -20.37 -0.30 -6.15
C PRO A 176 -19.16 0.26 -5.40
N SER A 177 -17.98 -0.29 -5.69
CA SER A 177 -16.70 0.13 -5.16
C SER A 177 -16.17 1.29 -6.02
N PRO A 178 -15.64 2.36 -5.40
CA PRO A 178 -15.02 3.44 -6.16
C PRO A 178 -13.69 3.00 -6.78
N TYR A 179 -13.17 1.83 -6.42
CA TYR A 179 -11.90 1.29 -6.89
C TYR A 179 -12.08 0.30 -8.03
N LEU A 180 -11.44 0.59 -9.17
CA LEU A 180 -11.34 -0.30 -10.32
C LEU A 180 -9.97 -1.00 -10.35
N PRO A 181 -9.90 -2.34 -10.35
CA PRO A 181 -8.67 -3.06 -10.65
C PRO A 181 -8.36 -2.98 -12.14
N ILE A 182 -7.20 -2.43 -12.49
CA ILE A 182 -6.86 -2.05 -13.88
C ILE A 182 -5.66 -2.80 -14.46
N PHE A 183 -4.76 -3.30 -13.60
CA PHE A 183 -3.60 -4.08 -14.00
C PHE A 183 -3.44 -5.24 -13.05
N THR A 184 -3.27 -6.42 -13.63
CA THR A 184 -2.90 -7.65 -12.93
C THR A 184 -1.67 -8.23 -13.62
N THR A 185 -0.58 -8.41 -12.90
CA THR A 185 0.62 -9.07 -13.45
C THR A 185 1.15 -10.11 -12.47
N PRO A 186 1.46 -11.33 -12.93
CA PRO A 186 2.19 -12.26 -12.11
C PRO A 186 3.58 -11.69 -11.81
N PHE A 187 4.02 -11.79 -10.57
CA PHE A 187 5.35 -11.42 -10.12
C PHE A 187 5.89 -12.51 -9.21
N LEU A 188 6.85 -13.29 -9.73
CA LEU A 188 7.32 -14.52 -9.09
C LEU A 188 6.15 -15.47 -8.75
N ALA A 189 5.91 -15.74 -7.47
CA ALA A 189 4.80 -16.55 -6.98
C ALA A 189 3.59 -15.72 -6.49
N HIS A 190 3.64 -14.39 -6.66
CA HIS A 190 2.66 -13.44 -6.15
C HIS A 190 1.93 -12.74 -7.29
N GLU A 191 0.79 -12.13 -6.95
CA GLU A 191 -0.04 -11.42 -7.91
C GLU A 191 0.00 -9.93 -7.61
N LYS A 192 0.43 -9.13 -8.59
CA LYS A 192 0.39 -7.67 -8.44
C LYS A 192 -0.86 -7.10 -9.04
N VAL A 193 -1.56 -6.28 -8.25
CA VAL A 193 -2.79 -5.61 -8.67
C VAL A 193 -2.71 -4.11 -8.42
N THR A 194 -2.97 -3.32 -9.45
CA THR A 194 -3.17 -1.88 -9.31
C THR A 194 -4.66 -1.56 -9.29
N PHE A 195 -5.10 -0.87 -8.25
CA PHE A 195 -6.45 -0.31 -8.11
C PHE A 195 -6.41 1.22 -8.28
N ILE A 196 -7.40 1.77 -8.96
CA ILE A 196 -7.58 3.21 -9.12
C ILE A 196 -8.94 3.61 -8.55
N ASN A 197 -8.98 4.67 -7.74
CA ASN A 197 -10.24 5.31 -7.38
C ASN A 197 -10.75 6.16 -8.55
N VAL A 198 -11.86 5.74 -9.16
CA VAL A 198 -12.46 6.35 -10.36
C VAL A 198 -13.64 7.27 -10.05
N GLU A 199 -14.03 7.40 -8.77
CA GLU A 199 -15.18 8.23 -8.35
C GLU A 199 -14.76 9.51 -7.62
N SER A 200 -13.55 9.56 -7.06
CA SER A 200 -13.07 10.73 -6.30
C SER A 200 -12.58 11.85 -7.20
N GLU A 201 -13.23 13.02 -7.10
CA GLU A 201 -12.78 14.24 -7.80
C GLU A 201 -11.35 14.65 -7.44
N GLU A 202 -10.90 14.41 -6.21
CA GLU A 202 -9.54 14.74 -5.80
C GLU A 202 -8.52 13.87 -6.54
N CYS A 203 -8.84 12.60 -6.70
CA CYS A 203 -8.02 11.66 -7.47
C CYS A 203 -8.03 11.97 -8.97
N GLU A 204 -9.17 12.41 -9.50
CA GLU A 204 -9.28 12.92 -10.87
C GLU A 204 -8.35 14.13 -11.10
N LYS A 205 -8.36 15.09 -10.17
CA LYS A 205 -7.51 16.30 -10.22
C LYS A 205 -6.03 15.95 -10.06
N ALA A 206 -5.70 14.94 -9.25
CA ALA A 206 -4.33 14.57 -8.94
C ALA A 206 -3.58 13.93 -10.12
N PHE A 207 -4.26 13.17 -10.98
CA PHE A 207 -3.60 12.32 -11.97
C PHE A 207 -3.89 12.70 -13.42
N ASN A 208 -2.90 12.45 -14.28
CA ASN A 208 -3.07 12.53 -15.72
C ASN A 208 -3.38 11.14 -16.30
N PHE A 209 -4.67 10.77 -16.27
CA PHE A 209 -5.16 9.50 -16.81
C PHE A 209 -4.88 9.30 -18.31
N LYS A 210 -4.75 10.39 -19.10
CA LYS A 210 -4.46 10.32 -20.54
C LYS A 210 -3.05 9.80 -20.86
N LYS A 211 -2.12 9.87 -19.91
CA LYS A 211 -0.75 9.37 -20.08
C LYS A 211 -0.54 7.96 -19.53
N PHE A 212 -1.63 7.33 -19.11
CA PHE A 212 -1.61 6.03 -18.46
C PHE A 212 -2.14 4.90 -19.35
N LEU A 213 -3.04 5.24 -20.27
CA LEU A 213 -3.41 4.44 -21.44
C LEU A 213 -2.37 4.63 -22.55
#